data_AF-A0A1F8MZL5-F1
#
_entry.id   AF-A0A1F8MZL5-F1
#
_cell.length_a   1.000
_cell.length_b   1.000
_cell.length_c   1.000
_cell.angle_alpha   90.00
_cell.angle_beta   90.00
_cell.angle_gamma   90.00
#
_symmetry.space_group_name_H-M   'P 1'
#
loop_
_entity.id
_entity.type
_entity.pdbx_description
1 polymer ?
#
loop_
_entity_poly.entity_id
_entity_poly.type
_entity_poly.pdbx_seq_one_letter_code
_entity_poly.pdbx_strand_id
1 'polypeptide(L)' 'MDNPTFPKCQVCKTGDLVPLSDFGSQGAAIHYKAWVCTNLECGFNIKIRNGDIYVNEPINSGAMHVSRSR' A
#
# COMPACT_ATOMS: atom_id res chain seq x y z
N MET A 1 5.50 -19.60 -19.40
CA MET A 1 6.00 -18.99 -18.16
C MET A 1 4.82 -18.24 -17.55
N ASP A 2 4.25 -18.76 -16.48
CA ASP A 2 3.19 -18.06 -15.76
C ASP A 2 3.77 -16.81 -15.12
N ASN A 3 3.35 -15.65 -15.61
CA ASN A 3 3.69 -14.38 -15.00
C ASN A 3 2.92 -14.34 -13.66
N PRO A 4 3.59 -14.24 -12.49
CA PRO A 4 2.90 -14.25 -11.21
C PRO A 4 1.91 -13.08 -11.18
N THR A 5 0.63 -13.41 -11.24
CA THR A 5 -0.45 -12.43 -11.19
C THR A 5 -0.71 -12.08 -9.74
N PHE A 6 -0.89 -10.79 -9.45
CA PHE A 6 -1.28 -10.36 -8.11
C PHE A 6 -2.67 -10.93 -7.77
N PRO A 7 -2.92 -11.29 -6.49
CA PRO A 7 -4.20 -11.85 -6.11
C PRO A 7 -5.31 -10.81 -6.30
N LYS A 8 -6.50 -11.27 -6.70
CA LYS A 8 -7.68 -10.41 -6.73
C LYS A 8 -8.01 -9.91 -5.32
N CYS A 9 -8.44 -8.66 -5.21
CA CYS A 9 -8.94 -8.09 -3.97
C CYS A 9 -10.16 -8.90 -3.52
N GLN A 10 -10.08 -9.50 -2.34
CA GLN A 10 -11.14 -10.36 -1.84
C GLN A 10 -12.37 -9.60 -1.33
N VAL A 11 -12.28 -8.28 -1.19
CA VAL A 11 -13.39 -7.42 -0.76
C VAL A 11 -14.27 -7.04 -1.95
N CYS A 12 -13.73 -6.37 -2.97
CA CYS A 12 -14.53 -5.95 -4.12
C CYS A 12 -14.56 -6.95 -5.28
N LYS A 13 -13.64 -7.93 -5.31
CA LYS A 13 -13.42 -8.91 -6.41
C LYS A 13 -13.06 -8.31 -7.78
N THR A 14 -13.14 -6.99 -7.94
CA THR A 14 -12.83 -6.29 -9.20
C THR A 14 -11.35 -5.93 -9.33
N GLY A 15 -10.78 -5.32 -8.29
CA GLY A 15 -9.38 -4.88 -8.29
C GLY A 15 -8.39 -5.99 -7.98
N ASP A 16 -7.12 -5.72 -8.22
CA ASP A 16 -5.99 -6.55 -7.77
C ASP A 16 -5.45 -6.00 -6.45
N LEU A 17 -4.93 -6.88 -5.60
CA LEU A 17 -4.26 -6.50 -4.36
C LEU A 17 -2.75 -6.44 -4.63
N VAL A 18 -2.21 -5.23 -4.71
CA VAL A 18 -0.82 -4.98 -5.10
C VAL A 18 0.01 -4.50 -3.90
N PRO A 19 1.28 -4.91 -3.81
CA PRO A 19 2.13 -4.48 -2.71
C PRO A 19 2.80 -3.14 -3.01
N LEU A 20 2.82 -2.24 -2.04
CA LEU A 20 3.54 -0.98 -2.07
C LEU A 20 4.75 -1.05 -1.13
N SER A 21 5.88 -0.56 -1.62
CA SER A 21 7.12 -0.41 -0.86
C SER A 21 7.34 1.05 -0.50
N ASP A 22 8.17 1.30 0.50
CA ASP A 22 8.50 2.63 1.00
C ASP A 22 9.97 2.67 1.43
N PHE A 23 10.44 3.80 1.96
CA PHE A 23 11.76 3.95 2.53
C PHE A 23 11.68 4.36 4.00
N GLY A 24 12.52 3.74 4.84
CA GLY A 24 12.64 4.06 6.26
C GLY A 24 13.48 5.32 6.53
N SER A 25 13.64 5.65 7.80
CA SER A 25 14.64 6.65 8.22
C SER A 25 16.02 6.24 7.71
N GLN A 26 16.73 7.15 7.07
CA GLN A 26 17.99 6.92 6.33
C GLN A 26 17.87 6.27 4.95
N GLY A 27 16.66 6.13 4.40
CA GLY A 27 16.48 5.66 3.02
C GLY A 27 16.60 4.14 2.85
N ALA A 28 16.59 3.38 3.95
CA ALA A 28 16.53 1.92 3.89
C ALA A 28 15.25 1.47 3.18
N ALA A 29 15.37 0.59 2.18
CA ALA A 29 14.19 0.07 1.48
C ALA A 29 13.31 -0.75 2.43
N ILE A 30 12.02 -0.47 2.43
CA ILE A 30 10.99 -1.22 3.16
C ILE A 30 10.07 -1.83 2.11
N HIS A 31 10.31 -3.09 1.80
CA HIS A 31 9.49 -3.83 0.85
C HIS A 31 8.13 -4.19 1.46
N TYR A 32 7.09 -4.10 0.64
CA TYR A 32 5.76 -4.61 0.97
C TYR A 32 5.17 -4.02 2.26
N LYS A 33 5.47 -2.73 2.53
CA LYS A 33 4.97 -1.99 3.69
C LYS A 33 3.45 -1.88 3.70
N ALA A 34 2.82 -1.91 2.53
CA ALA A 34 1.37 -1.94 2.40
C ALA A 34 0.91 -2.86 1.27
N TRP A 35 -0.31 -3.33 1.35
CA TRP A 35 -1.04 -3.96 0.26
C TRP A 35 -2.32 -3.17 0.01
N VAL A 36 -2.58 -2.83 -1.25
CA VAL A 36 -3.70 -1.94 -1.61
C VAL A 36 -4.51 -2.52 -2.76
N CYS A 37 -5.82 -2.30 -2.74
CA CYS A 37 -6.66 -2.60 -3.88
C CYS A 37 -6.46 -1.57 -4.99
N THR A 38 -6.32 -2.01 -6.24
CA THR A 38 -6.23 -1.13 -7.40
C THR A 38 -7.56 -0.45 -7.77
N ASN A 39 -8.68 -0.93 -7.25
CA ASN A 39 -9.98 -0.26 -7.40
C ASN A 39 -10.10 0.87 -6.36
N LEU A 40 -10.05 2.12 -6.82
CA LEU A 40 -10.08 3.31 -5.96
C LEU A 40 -11.40 3.43 -5.16
N GLU A 41 -12.52 3.00 -5.73
CA GLU A 41 -13.82 2.98 -5.03
C GLU A 41 -13.85 1.95 -3.89
N CYS A 42 -13.01 0.90 -3.96
CA CYS A 42 -12.94 -0.11 -2.90
C CYS A 42 -12.17 0.39 -1.69
N GLY A 43 -11.07 1.13 -1.89
CA GLY A 43 -10.24 1.69 -0.83
C GLY A 43 -9.55 0.68 0.12
N PHE A 44 -9.76 -0.63 -0.07
CA PHE A 44 -9.21 -1.66 0.81
C PHE A 44 -7.68 -1.59 0.85
N ASN A 45 -7.13 -1.54 2.06
CA ASN A 45 -5.70 -1.49 2.27
C ASN A 45 -5.28 -2.14 3.60
N ILE A 46 -4.07 -2.71 3.61
CA ILE A 46 -3.40 -3.22 4.80
C ILE A 46 -2.03 -2.53 4.88
N LYS A 47 -1.65 -2.00 6.04
CA LYS A 47 -0.40 -1.26 6.24
C LYS A 47 0.33 -1.77 7.47
N ILE A 48 1.65 -1.88 7.39
CA ILE A 48 2.52 -2.21 8.53
C ILE A 48 3.16 -0.93 9.05
N ARG A 49 3.10 -0.71 10.36
CA ARG A 49 3.84 0.35 11.06
C ARG A 49 4.43 -0.20 12.35
N ASN A 50 5.76 -0.17 12.47
CA ASN A 50 6.47 -0.58 13.68
C ASN A 50 6.05 -1.97 14.24
N GLY A 51 5.71 -2.91 13.36
CA GLY A 51 5.26 -4.26 13.73
C GLY A 51 3.73 -4.42 13.82
N ASP A 52 2.98 -3.33 13.91
CA ASP A 52 1.53 -3.36 13.95
C ASP A 52 0.91 -3.39 12.54
N ILE A 53 -0.20 -4.11 12.41
CA ILE A 53 -0.97 -4.22 11.17
C ILE A 53 -2.23 -3.36 11.28
N TYR A 54 -2.38 -2.44 10.35
CA TYR A 54 -3.55 -1.59 10.21
C TYR A 54 -4.36 -2.01 8.98
N VAL A 55 -5.68 -2.02 9.10
CA VAL A 55 -6.60 -2.41 8.02
C VAL A 55 -7.55 -1.25 7.74
N ASN A 56 -7.74 -0.94 6.46
CA ASN A 56 -8.66 0.09 5.95
C ASN A 56 -8.45 1.47 6.56
N GLU A 57 -7.18 1.87 6.74
CA GLU A 57 -6.91 3.25 7.13
C GLU A 57 -7.32 4.23 6.02
N PRO A 58 -7.70 5.48 6.38
CA PRO A 58 -7.95 6.53 5.43
C PRO A 58 -6.80 6.72 4.42
N ILE A 59 -7.16 6.95 3.17
CA ILE A 59 -6.23 7.28 2.09
C ILE A 59 -6.22 8.80 1.95
N ASN A 60 -5.10 9.42 2.31
CA ASN A 60 -4.92 10.87 2.22
C ASN A 60 -4.19 11.25 0.93
N SER A 61 -4.54 12.40 0.34
CA SER A 61 -3.85 12.92 -0.83
C SER A 61 -2.40 13.29 -0.49
N GLY A 62 -1.45 12.71 -1.20
CA GLY A 62 -0.03 13.05 -1.11
C GLY A 62 0.34 14.40 -1.76
N ALA A 63 -0.60 15.05 -2.47
CA ALA A 63 -0.33 16.31 -3.17
C ALA A 63 0.05 17.46 -2.22
N MET A 64 -0.35 17.38 -0.95
CA MET A 64 0.03 18.35 0.08
C MET A 64 1.26 17.96 0.89
N HIS A 65 1.90 16.83 0.55
CA HIS A 65 3.09 16.38 1.25
C HIS A 65 4.30 17.19 0.80
N VAL A 66 4.48 18.36 1.42
CA VAL A 66 5.71 19.15 1.28
C VAL A 66 6.85 18.25 1.74
N SER A 67 7.83 18.00 0.87
CA SER A 67 9.04 17.28 1.28
C SER A 67 9.63 18.04 2.46
N ARG A 68 9.62 17.43 3.66
CA ARG A 68 10.36 17.99 4.79
C ARG A 68 11.82 18.04 4.35
N SER A 69 12.32 19.25 4.13
CA SER A 69 13.75 19.48 3.97
C SER A 69 14.46 18.81 5.14
N ARG A 70 15.39 17.92 4.82
CA ARG A 70 16.25 17.25 5.81
C ARG A 70 17.04 18.27 6.61
#